data_AF-A0AA51PGV8-F1
#
_entry.id   AF-A0AA51PGV8-F1
#
_cell.length_a   1.000
_cell.length_b   1.000
_cell.length_c   1.000
_cell.angle_alpha   90.00
_cell.angle_beta   90.00
_cell.angle_gamma   90.00
#
_symmetry.space_group_name_H-M   'P 1'
#
loop_
_entity.id
_entity.type
_entity.pdbx_description
1 polymer ?
#
loop_
_entity_poly.entity_id
_entity_poly.type
_entity_poly.pdbx_seq_one_letter_code
_entity_poly.pdbx_strand_id
1 'polypeptide(L)'
;KILQAKKSKINRLKEYNCEAEKRKSFGQRMAEDFERKYAATVIDLERMNMDLQEYINEIQMYCQQIAPGPSLAAMLAPSHLREKCREEAAVLVEKNNNDSIKTSSVVDLVTDLVALMLQVKSLSDSDQNAYELSVLQGTMDQIKMKLEPQYQRLFQNNVELHMQRIQMGLG
;
A
#
# COMPACT_ATOMS: atom_id res chain seq x y z
N LYS A 1 3.11 -21.82 0.88
CA LYS A 1 2.86 -22.24 -0.53
C LYS A 1 2.89 -21.04 -1.49
N ILE A 2 2.13 -19.97 -1.23
CA ILE A 2 2.10 -18.75 -2.07
C ILE A 2 3.46 -18.06 -2.26
N LEU A 3 4.31 -17.99 -1.21
CA LEU A 3 5.67 -17.42 -1.31
C LEU A 3 6.56 -18.14 -2.34
N GLN A 4 6.47 -19.47 -2.43
CA GLN A 4 7.23 -20.26 -3.40
C GLN A 4 6.71 -20.01 -4.82
N ALA A 5 5.38 -19.97 -5.01
CA ALA A 5 4.77 -19.65 -6.30
C ALA A 5 5.16 -18.25 -6.79
N LYS A 6 5.13 -17.25 -5.89
CA LYS A 6 5.57 -15.88 -6.17
C LYS A 6 7.05 -15.83 -6.55
N LYS A 7 7.92 -16.58 -5.84
CA LYS A 7 9.35 -16.69 -6.16
C LYS A 7 9.56 -17.23 -7.58
N SER A 8 8.83 -18.28 -7.97
CA SER A 8 8.89 -18.82 -9.33
C SER A 8 8.45 -17.81 -10.39
N LYS A 9 7.40 -17.02 -10.13
CA LYS A 9 6.92 -15.98 -11.05
C LYS A 9 7.89 -14.80 -11.16
N ILE A 10 8.54 -14.40 -10.06
CA ILE A 10 9.62 -13.39 -10.08
C ILE A 10 10.79 -13.86 -10.96
N ASN A 11 11.21 -15.13 -10.82
CA ASN A 11 12.28 -15.67 -11.66
C ASN A 11 11.90 -15.64 -13.14
N ARG A 12 10.65 -16.00 -13.47
CA ARG A 12 10.15 -15.94 -14.84
C ARG A 12 10.06 -14.51 -15.39
N LEU A 13 9.68 -13.54 -14.55
CA LEU A 13 9.69 -12.13 -14.95
C LEU A 13 11.12 -11.63 -15.21
N LYS A 14 12.11 -12.09 -14.43
CA LYS A 14 13.53 -11.81 -14.69
C LYS A 14 14.00 -12.37 -16.03
N GLU A 15 13.61 -13.60 -16.37
CA GLU A 15 13.89 -14.21 -17.68
C GLU A 15 13.30 -13.36 -18.82
N TYR A 16 12.04 -12.93 -18.67
CA TYR A 16 11.42 -12.04 -19.65
C TYR A 16 12.13 -10.69 -19.77
N ASN A 17 12.58 -10.09 -18.66
CA ASN A 17 13.36 -8.85 -18.71
C ASN A 17 14.65 -9.04 -19.52
N CYS A 18 15.41 -10.12 -19.27
CA CYS A 18 16.62 -10.41 -20.03
C CYS A 18 16.32 -10.61 -21.53
N GLU A 19 15.24 -11.30 -21.88
CA GLU A 19 14.83 -11.51 -23.26
C GLU A 19 14.42 -10.20 -23.96
N ALA A 20 13.69 -9.34 -23.23
CA ALA A 20 13.28 -8.02 -23.71
C ALA A 20 14.47 -7.09 -23.93
N GLU A 21 15.41 -7.04 -22.98
CA GLU A 21 16.67 -6.28 -23.09
C GLU A 21 17.48 -6.70 -24.30
N LYS A 22 17.64 -8.02 -24.51
CA LYS A 22 18.37 -8.57 -25.65
C LYS A 22 17.72 -8.17 -26.98
N ARG A 23 16.41 -8.31 -27.12
CA ARG A 23 15.72 -7.89 -28.37
C ARG A 23 15.82 -6.39 -28.59
N LYS A 24 15.70 -5.60 -27.53
CA LYS A 24 15.84 -4.14 -27.58
C LYS A 24 17.23 -3.72 -28.05
N SER A 25 18.29 -4.41 -27.60
CA SER A 25 19.67 -4.11 -28.04
C SER A 25 19.91 -4.40 -29.52
N PHE A 26 19.14 -5.30 -30.12
CA PHE A 26 19.14 -5.56 -31.56
C PHE A 26 18.12 -4.73 -32.35
N GLY A 27 17.44 -3.76 -31.71
CA GLY A 27 16.43 -2.92 -32.35
C GLY A 27 15.17 -3.68 -32.80
N GLN A 28 14.94 -4.89 -32.27
CA GLN A 28 13.80 -5.72 -32.64
C GLN A 28 12.54 -5.28 -31.91
N ARG A 29 11.40 -5.31 -32.61
CA ARG A 29 10.09 -5.10 -31.98
C ARG A 29 9.74 -6.28 -31.07
N MET A 30 9.06 -5.99 -29.97
CA MET A 30 8.44 -7.00 -29.12
C MET A 30 7.28 -7.67 -29.86
N ALA A 31 7.16 -8.99 -29.73
CA ALA A 31 5.99 -9.70 -30.24
C ALA A 31 4.81 -9.47 -29.29
N GLU A 32 3.60 -9.28 -29.84
CA GLU A 32 2.40 -9.02 -29.05
C GLU A 32 2.11 -10.14 -28.03
N ASP A 33 2.37 -11.39 -28.42
CA ASP A 33 2.25 -12.55 -27.52
C ASP A 33 3.23 -12.50 -26.34
N PHE A 34 4.41 -11.91 -26.52
CA PHE A 34 5.38 -11.73 -25.46
C PHE A 34 4.89 -10.65 -24.48
N GLU A 35 4.43 -9.51 -25.00
CA GLU A 35 3.87 -8.42 -24.19
C GLU A 35 2.67 -8.90 -23.36
N ARG A 36 1.79 -9.70 -23.96
CA ARG A 36 0.63 -10.30 -23.26
C ARG A 36 1.07 -11.22 -22.11
N LYS A 37 2.05 -12.10 -22.33
CA LYS A 37 2.60 -13.00 -21.29
C LYS A 37 3.31 -12.24 -20.18
N TYR A 38 4.03 -11.18 -20.55
CA TYR A 38 4.70 -10.29 -19.60
C TYR A 38 3.68 -9.61 -18.69
N ALA A 39 2.70 -8.91 -19.28
CA ALA A 39 1.66 -8.20 -18.56
C ALA A 39 0.86 -9.15 -17.63
N ALA A 40 0.47 -10.32 -18.11
CA ALA A 40 -0.20 -11.32 -17.29
C ALA A 40 0.63 -11.76 -16.07
N THR A 41 1.95 -11.92 -16.24
CA THR A 41 2.86 -12.27 -15.14
C THR A 41 2.94 -11.15 -14.10
N VAL A 42 2.94 -9.89 -14.53
CA VAL A 42 2.93 -8.73 -13.64
C VAL A 42 1.62 -8.65 -12.84
N ILE A 43 0.48 -8.82 -13.51
CA ILE A 43 -0.84 -8.82 -12.86
C ILE A 43 -0.95 -9.97 -11.85
N ASP A 44 -0.51 -11.17 -12.20
CA ASP A 44 -0.47 -12.31 -11.28
C ASP A 44 0.39 -12.02 -10.04
N LEU A 45 1.53 -11.33 -10.23
CA LEU A 45 2.41 -10.92 -9.14
C LEU A 45 1.77 -9.89 -8.21
N GLU A 46 1.03 -8.93 -8.78
CA GLU A 46 0.26 -7.95 -8.02
C GLU A 46 -0.84 -8.62 -7.20
N ARG A 47 -1.61 -9.54 -7.79
CA ARG A 47 -2.62 -10.32 -7.08
C ARG A 47 -2.01 -11.13 -5.93
N MET A 48 -0.90 -11.82 -6.18
CA MET A 48 -0.20 -12.54 -5.12
C MET A 48 0.36 -11.61 -4.02
N ASN A 49 0.66 -10.35 -4.31
CA ASN A 49 1.02 -9.36 -3.28
C ASN A 49 -0.18 -9.05 -2.39
N MET A 50 -1.36 -8.83 -2.98
CA MET A 50 -2.59 -8.59 -2.24
C MET A 50 -2.96 -9.77 -1.34
N ASP A 51 -2.97 -10.99 -1.89
CA ASP A 51 -3.25 -12.21 -1.12
C ASP A 51 -2.25 -12.40 0.04
N LEU A 52 -0.96 -12.14 -0.20
CA LEU A 52 0.07 -12.20 0.84
C LEU A 52 -0.15 -11.16 1.94
N GLN A 53 -0.60 -9.96 1.56
CA GLN A 53 -0.89 -8.90 2.52
C GLN A 53 -2.06 -9.31 3.43
N GLU A 54 -3.11 -9.92 2.87
CA GLU A 54 -4.23 -10.47 3.65
C GLU A 54 -3.76 -11.56 4.63
N TYR A 55 -2.97 -12.54 4.17
CA TYR A 55 -2.44 -13.57 5.06
C TYR A 55 -1.54 -13.01 6.15
N ILE A 56 -0.73 -11.99 5.83
CA ILE A 56 0.08 -11.30 6.84
C ILE A 56 -0.83 -10.67 7.88
N ASN A 57 -1.86 -9.92 7.48
CA ASN A 57 -2.81 -9.30 8.41
C ASN A 57 -3.49 -10.34 9.33
N GLU A 58 -3.88 -11.50 8.80
CA GLU A 58 -4.47 -12.59 9.60
C GLU A 58 -3.47 -13.20 10.58
N ILE A 59 -2.27 -13.56 10.12
CA ILE A 59 -1.20 -14.10 10.97
C ILE A 59 -0.87 -13.11 12.08
N GLN A 60 -0.84 -11.82 11.74
CA GLN A 60 -0.61 -10.74 12.67
C GLN A 60 -1.68 -10.70 13.78
N MET A 61 -2.96 -10.85 13.45
CA MET A 61 -4.04 -10.95 14.44
C MET A 61 -3.86 -12.15 15.38
N TYR A 62 -3.50 -13.33 14.87
CA TYR A 62 -3.27 -14.50 15.71
C TYR A 62 -2.04 -14.35 16.60
N CYS A 63 -0.97 -13.76 16.08
CA CYS A 63 0.24 -13.52 16.86
C CYS A 63 -0.02 -12.59 18.07
N GLN A 64 -0.91 -11.59 17.94
CA GLN A 64 -1.34 -10.76 19.07
C GLN A 64 -1.96 -11.59 20.21
N GLN A 65 -2.76 -12.59 19.86
CA GLN A 65 -3.46 -13.44 20.85
C GLN A 65 -2.49 -14.38 21.57
N ILE A 66 -1.40 -14.79 20.92
CA ILE A 66 -0.56 -15.90 21.38
C ILE A 66 0.76 -15.44 22.02
N ALA A 67 1.35 -14.29 21.62
CA ALA A 67 2.64 -13.86 22.16
C ALA A 67 2.86 -12.32 22.10
N PRO A 68 2.59 -11.56 23.17
CA PRO A 68 2.86 -10.11 23.25
C PRO A 68 4.35 -9.81 23.49
N GLY A 69 5.23 -10.32 22.62
CA GLY A 69 6.68 -10.12 22.71
C GLY A 69 7.19 -8.88 21.97
N PRO A 70 8.34 -8.27 22.37
CA PRO A 70 8.88 -7.04 21.78
C PRO A 70 9.19 -7.13 20.27
N SER A 71 9.63 -8.30 19.80
CA SER A 71 9.93 -8.56 18.38
C SER A 71 8.66 -8.58 17.51
N LEU A 72 7.55 -9.08 18.06
CA LEU A 72 6.27 -9.08 17.38
C LEU A 72 5.66 -7.67 17.34
N ALA A 73 5.80 -6.88 18.41
CA ALA A 73 5.35 -5.48 18.44
C ALA A 73 5.98 -4.64 17.31
N ALA A 74 7.26 -4.85 16.99
CA ALA A 74 7.93 -4.15 15.88
C ALA A 74 7.42 -4.60 14.49
N MET A 75 7.07 -5.88 14.31
CA MET A 75 6.54 -6.42 13.05
C MET A 75 5.05 -6.05 12.84
N LEU A 76 4.34 -5.79 13.92
CA LEU A 76 2.93 -5.41 13.98
C LEU A 76 2.69 -3.90 13.97
N ALA A 77 3.68 -3.11 14.36
CA ALA A 77 3.57 -1.65 14.44
C ALA A 77 2.98 -1.02 13.17
N PRO A 78 3.36 -1.43 11.94
CA PRO A 78 2.84 -0.78 10.74
C PRO A 78 1.34 -1.01 10.50
N SER A 79 0.86 -2.24 10.67
CA SER A 79 -0.56 -2.57 10.46
C SER A 79 -1.42 -2.04 11.60
N HIS A 80 -0.93 -2.14 12.84
CA HIS A 80 -1.63 -1.59 14.01
C HIS A 80 -1.77 -0.08 13.95
N LEU A 81 -0.70 0.62 13.55
CA LEU A 81 -0.75 2.07 13.40
C LEU A 81 -1.79 2.45 12.33
N ARG A 82 -1.81 1.74 11.20
CA ARG A 82 -2.79 1.98 10.13
C ARG A 82 -4.23 1.77 10.62
N GLU A 83 -4.49 0.65 11.27
CA GLU A 83 -5.83 0.28 11.75
C GLU A 83 -6.31 1.24 12.84
N LYS A 84 -5.48 1.51 13.86
CA LYS A 84 -5.77 2.46 14.92
C LYS A 84 -6.07 3.86 14.38
N CYS A 85 -5.23 4.37 13.48
CA CYS A 85 -5.47 5.69 12.87
C CYS A 85 -6.75 5.71 12.03
N ARG A 86 -7.12 4.59 11.40
CA ARG A 86 -8.35 4.51 10.61
C ARG A 86 -9.60 4.43 11.48
N GLU A 87 -9.58 3.68 12.58
CA GLU A 87 -10.67 3.66 13.56
C GLU A 87 -10.88 5.03 14.20
N GLU A 88 -9.80 5.68 14.63
CA GLU A 88 -9.85 7.04 15.18
C GLU A 88 -10.38 8.03 14.15
N ALA A 89 -9.94 7.93 12.90
CA ALA A 89 -10.45 8.75 11.81
C ALA A 89 -11.94 8.52 11.57
N ALA A 90 -12.43 7.27 11.60
CA ALA A 90 -13.84 6.97 11.41
C ALA A 90 -14.70 7.63 12.49
N VAL A 91 -14.27 7.53 13.75
CA VAL A 91 -14.95 8.18 14.89
C VAL A 91 -14.93 9.70 14.76
N LEU A 92 -13.82 10.29 14.31
CA LEU A 92 -13.73 11.73 14.08
C LEU A 92 -14.64 12.17 12.94
N VAL A 93 -14.66 11.46 11.83
CA VAL A 93 -15.52 11.79 10.69
C VAL A 93 -16.99 11.66 11.08
N GLU A 94 -17.38 10.57 11.75
CA GLU A 94 -18.75 10.36 12.23
C GLU A 94 -19.22 11.52 13.13
N LYS A 95 -18.39 11.90 14.11
CA LYS A 95 -18.69 13.01 15.03
C LYS A 95 -18.80 14.38 14.35
N ASN A 96 -18.07 14.60 13.26
CA ASN A 96 -17.99 15.91 12.60
C ASN A 96 -18.81 16.04 11.32
N ASN A 97 -19.26 14.92 10.73
CA ASN A 97 -19.98 14.92 9.46
C ASN A 97 -21.36 15.60 9.58
N ASN A 98 -22.03 15.52 10.73
CA ASN A 98 -23.32 16.17 10.99
C ASN A 98 -24.35 15.99 9.83
N ASP A 99 -24.44 14.77 9.27
CA ASP A 99 -25.27 14.43 8.10
C ASP A 99 -25.03 15.24 6.81
N SER A 100 -23.90 15.97 6.73
CA SER A 100 -23.54 16.80 5.58
C SER A 100 -23.13 15.97 4.37
N ILE A 101 -22.36 14.90 4.58
CA ILE A 101 -21.92 13.98 3.54
C ILE A 101 -22.68 12.67 3.72
N LYS A 102 -23.51 12.33 2.72
CA LYS A 102 -24.33 11.10 2.72
C LYS A 102 -23.79 10.00 1.82
N THR A 103 -22.88 10.36 0.92
CA THR A 103 -22.30 9.42 -0.04
C THR A 103 -21.22 8.58 0.65
N SER A 104 -21.46 7.28 0.81
CA SER A 104 -20.54 6.35 1.50
C SER A 104 -19.11 6.43 0.96
N SER A 105 -18.93 6.46 -0.36
CA SER A 105 -17.59 6.52 -0.98
C SER A 105 -16.83 7.81 -0.64
N VAL A 106 -17.54 8.93 -0.45
CA VAL A 106 -16.94 10.21 -0.05
C VAL A 106 -16.62 10.19 1.44
N VAL A 107 -17.51 9.63 2.28
CA VAL A 107 -17.24 9.44 3.72
C VAL A 107 -16.02 8.54 3.92
N ASP A 108 -15.91 7.46 3.16
CA ASP A 108 -14.76 6.54 3.19
C ASP A 108 -13.47 7.25 2.76
N LEU A 109 -13.51 8.05 1.68
CA LEU A 109 -12.36 8.82 1.23
C LEU A 109 -11.91 9.85 2.27
N VAL A 110 -12.85 10.60 2.85
CA VAL A 110 -12.55 11.58 3.91
C VAL A 110 -11.95 10.86 5.13
N THR A 111 -12.50 9.70 5.50
CA THR A 111 -11.98 8.86 6.59
C THR A 111 -10.56 8.41 6.31
N ASP A 112 -10.27 7.91 5.10
CA ASP A 112 -8.92 7.47 4.73
C ASP A 112 -7.93 8.66 4.71
N LEU A 113 -8.36 9.86 4.28
CA LEU A 113 -7.54 11.08 4.32
C LEU A 113 -7.27 11.57 5.76
N VAL A 114 -8.26 11.51 6.64
CA VAL A 114 -8.10 11.84 8.07
C VAL A 114 -7.16 10.82 8.74
N ALA A 115 -7.29 9.53 8.40
CA ALA A 115 -6.40 8.49 8.89
C ALA A 115 -4.95 8.73 8.46
N LEU A 116 -4.74 9.16 7.22
CA LEU A 116 -3.42 9.53 6.71
C LEU A 116 -2.79 10.67 7.53
N MET A 117 -3.58 11.69 7.89
CA MET A 117 -3.11 12.79 8.74
C MET A 117 -2.79 12.35 10.18
N LEU A 118 -3.58 11.43 10.75
CA LEU A 118 -3.31 10.86 12.08
C LEU A 118 -2.05 10.00 12.10
N GLN A 119 -1.75 9.30 10.99
CA GLN A 119 -0.49 8.56 10.83
C GLN A 119 0.70 9.54 10.84
N VAL A 120 0.61 10.65 10.10
CA VAL A 120 1.65 11.71 10.13
C VAL A 120 1.87 12.23 11.54
N LYS A 121 0.80 12.53 12.29
CA LYS A 121 0.91 12.98 13.69
C LYS A 121 1.58 11.93 14.58
N SER A 122 1.19 10.66 14.44
CA SER A 122 1.77 9.59 15.25
C SER A 122 3.27 9.42 15.00
N LEU A 123 3.69 9.63 13.75
CA LEU A 123 5.10 9.59 13.32
C LEU A 123 5.92 10.80 13.78
N SER A 124 5.30 11.96 13.96
CA SER A 124 6.00 13.12 14.53
C SER A 124 6.21 13.01 16.03
N ASP A 125 5.40 12.20 16.71
CA ASP A 125 5.43 12.01 18.17
C ASP A 125 6.30 10.80 18.60
N SER A 126 6.70 9.91 17.68
CA SER A 126 7.49 8.70 17.97
C SER A 126 8.99 8.90 17.69
N ASP A 127 9.85 8.27 18.51
CA ASP A 127 11.27 8.10 18.19
C ASP A 127 11.38 7.15 16.99
N GLN A 128 11.65 7.75 15.83
CA GLN A 128 11.61 7.19 14.48
C GLN A 128 11.94 5.70 14.35
N ASN A 129 11.01 4.93 13.78
CA ASN A 129 11.27 3.59 13.28
C ASN A 129 10.96 3.53 11.77
N ALA A 130 11.93 3.13 10.94
CA ALA A 130 11.81 3.11 9.48
C ALA A 130 10.60 2.31 8.95
N TYR A 131 10.10 1.36 9.74
CA TYR A 131 8.90 0.58 9.43
C TYR A 131 7.61 1.40 9.49
N GLU A 132 7.55 2.45 10.30
CA GLU A 132 6.35 3.29 10.45
C GLU A 132 6.19 4.23 9.23
N LEU A 133 7.29 4.65 8.59
CA LEU A 133 7.23 5.43 7.34
C LEU A 133 6.60 4.63 6.18
N SER A 134 6.77 3.30 6.16
CA SER A 134 6.13 2.42 5.16
C SER A 134 4.60 2.41 5.27
N VAL A 135 4.06 2.77 6.44
CA VAL A 135 2.60 2.83 6.68
C VAL A 135 1.98 3.91 5.82
N LEU A 136 2.56 5.11 5.82
CA LEU A 136 2.09 6.25 5.04
C LEU A 136 2.07 5.92 3.54
N GLN A 137 3.14 5.32 3.01
CA GLN A 137 3.19 4.94 1.60
C GLN A 137 2.08 3.94 1.25
N GLY A 138 1.91 2.89 2.06
CA GLY A 138 0.85 1.92 1.84
C GLY A 138 -0.56 2.52 1.92
N THR A 139 -0.79 3.48 2.83
CA THR A 139 -2.09 4.17 2.93
C THR A 139 -2.34 5.06 1.71
N MET A 140 -1.34 5.79 1.21
CA MET A 140 -1.45 6.60 -0.01
C MET A 140 -1.78 5.74 -1.24
N ASP A 141 -1.10 4.61 -1.39
CA ASP A 141 -1.34 3.68 -2.50
C ASP A 141 -2.78 3.13 -2.44
N GLN A 142 -3.26 2.75 -1.25
CA GLN A 142 -4.63 2.27 -1.05
C GLN A 142 -5.68 3.33 -1.39
N ILE A 143 -5.50 4.58 -0.96
CA ILE A 143 -6.43 5.67 -1.29
C ILE A 143 -6.47 5.85 -2.81
N LYS A 144 -5.31 5.91 -3.45
CA LYS A 144 -5.18 6.11 -4.88
C LYS A 144 -5.81 4.98 -5.70
N MET A 145 -5.69 3.73 -5.27
CA MET A 145 -6.34 2.58 -5.92
C MET A 145 -7.87 2.63 -5.85
N LYS A 146 -8.45 3.24 -4.81
CA LYS A 146 -9.90 3.42 -4.68
C LYS A 146 -10.44 4.56 -5.55
N LEU A 147 -9.59 5.48 -5.99
CA LEU A 147 -9.99 6.62 -6.81
C LEU A 147 -10.09 6.24 -8.29
N GLU A 148 -11.10 6.82 -8.96
CA GLU A 148 -11.22 6.70 -10.41
C GLU A 148 -9.97 7.28 -11.11
N PRO A 149 -9.58 6.75 -12.29
CA PRO A 149 -8.35 7.16 -12.98
C PRO A 149 -8.21 8.67 -13.19
N GLN A 150 -9.33 9.37 -13.39
CA GLN A 150 -9.36 10.83 -13.56
C GLN A 150 -8.94 11.60 -12.29
N TYR A 151 -9.18 11.03 -11.11
CA TYR A 151 -8.84 11.64 -9.82
C TYR A 151 -7.47 11.21 -9.29
N GLN A 152 -6.88 10.14 -9.82
CA GLN A 152 -5.56 9.67 -9.40
C GLN A 152 -4.44 10.70 -9.64
N ARG A 153 -4.49 11.43 -10.77
CA ARG A 153 -3.54 12.53 -11.05
C ARG A 153 -3.72 13.70 -10.10
N LEU A 154 -4.97 14.01 -9.74
CA LEU A 154 -5.28 15.07 -8.77
C LEU A 154 -4.76 14.68 -7.38
N PHE A 155 -4.92 13.41 -6.98
CA PHE A 155 -4.39 12.89 -5.72
C PHE A 155 -2.86 12.92 -5.69
N GLN A 156 -2.20 12.49 -6.77
CA GLN A 156 -0.74 12.58 -6.91
C GLN A 156 -0.21 13.99 -6.64
N ASN A 157 -0.80 14.98 -7.32
CA ASN A 157 -0.31 16.35 -7.28
C ASN A 157 -0.63 17.07 -5.97
N ASN A 158 -1.79 16.79 -5.37
CA ASN A 158 -2.30 17.54 -4.22
C ASN A 158 -2.16 16.81 -2.87
N VAL A 159 -1.81 15.52 -2.86
CA VAL A 159 -1.66 14.76 -1.62
C VAL A 159 -0.32 14.04 -1.60
N GLU A 160 -0.07 13.17 -2.57
CA GLU A 160 1.09 12.28 -2.57
C GLU A 160 2.42 13.06 -2.55
N LEU A 161 2.54 14.10 -3.37
CA LEU A 161 3.73 14.96 -3.41
C LEU A 161 3.97 15.74 -2.11
N HIS A 162 2.91 16.17 -1.42
CA HIS A 162 3.04 16.86 -0.15
C HIS A 162 3.39 15.89 0.98
N MET A 163 2.79 14.70 0.99
CA MET A 163 3.11 13.66 1.96
C MET A 163 4.54 13.15 1.83
N GLN A 164 5.07 13.01 0.61
CA GLN A 164 6.48 12.68 0.40
C GLN A 164 7.42 13.74 0.99
N ARG A 165 7.08 15.03 0.86
CA ARG A 165 7.86 16.11 1.49
C ARG A 165 7.82 16.05 3.01
N ILE A 166 6.64 15.76 3.58
CA ILE A 166 6.48 15.57 5.01
C ILE A 166 7.31 14.37 5.48
N GLN A 167 7.26 13.24 4.78
CA GLN A 167 8.08 12.07 5.07
C GLN A 167 9.58 12.37 5.05
N MET A 168 10.06 13.15 4.07
CA MET A 168 11.46 13.58 4.02
C MET A 168 11.86 14.49 5.19
N GLY A 169 10.92 15.25 5.76
CA GLY A 169 11.16 16.08 6.95
C GLY A 169 11.02 15.31 8.27
N LEU A 170 10.41 14.12 8.25
CA LEU A 170 10.25 13.22 9.39
C LEU A 170 11.39 12.18 9.50
N GLY A 171 12.34 12.16 8.56
CA GLY A 171 13.48 11.23 8.54
C GLY A 171 14.83 11.91 8.73
#